data_AF-A0A1A7YPD9-F1
#
_entry.id   AF-A0A1A7YPD9-F1
#
_cell.length_a   1.000
_cell.length_b   1.000
_cell.length_c   1.000
_cell.angle_alpha   90.00
_cell.angle_beta   90.00
_cell.angle_gamma   90.00
#
_symmetry.space_group_name_H-M   'P 1'
#
loop_
_entity.id
_entity.type
_entity.pdbx_description
1 polymer ?
#
loop_
_entity_poly.entity_id
_entity_poly.type
_entity_poly.pdbx_seq_one_letter_code
_entity_poly.pdbx_strand_id
1 'polypeptide(L)'
;MCVCVCALQDILSAIGESLPALVFLPLLKRKRVPGFLEEEVRYPKTSLASLAHLVFVHHLAADTFPSVFSPVFCLRGNLEHVSLLLSRTEDLRLQKGLELYEKSLVRVENNSLPADLLEIKTFLTVPQDLIKVMTICPTDVLRTKGLKVFQLSIDKFDTEAKYRFFQYLLRISNHSGVEGYIIQNIKNQIDSALQPDKKNIWFQGTHLMPLLRKVFSLPDGPETNLLQYMDRVMESLNLLRYLVIRDKVTENQTGVWTELYKIEDTFMKPLRVGLNMSRAHYERELQDTKEGKKKAKDGSVLSVSVGGEKLPQMTPDSQIQALHSALYTFDMIESVLVRIEELAEVKDGV
;
A
#
# COMPACT_ATOMS: atom_id res chain seq x y z
N MET A 1 -8.79 10.50 33.45
CA MET A 1 -7.60 9.88 32.83
C MET A 1 -6.31 10.24 33.58
N CYS A 2 -6.01 11.52 33.88
CA CYS A 2 -4.79 11.92 34.61
C CYS A 2 -4.55 11.22 35.96
N VAL A 3 -5.58 11.02 36.80
CA VAL A 3 -5.39 10.48 38.16
C VAL A 3 -4.87 9.03 38.15
N CYS A 4 -5.43 8.16 37.30
CA CYS A 4 -4.96 6.78 37.17
C CYS A 4 -3.57 6.69 36.53
N VAL A 5 -3.22 7.69 35.72
CA VAL A 5 -2.01 7.74 34.92
C VAL A 5 -0.80 8.20 35.76
N CYS A 6 -0.98 9.19 36.65
CA CYS A 6 0.04 9.56 37.65
C CYS A 6 0.28 8.41 38.64
N ALA A 7 -0.79 7.75 39.11
CA ALA A 7 -0.66 6.60 40.00
C ALA A 7 0.15 5.45 39.38
N LEU A 8 0.05 5.25 38.06
CA LEU A 8 0.81 4.21 37.36
C LEU A 8 2.32 4.52 37.35
N GLN A 9 2.70 5.78 37.18
CA GLN A 9 4.10 6.20 37.24
C GLN A 9 4.70 6.03 38.64
N ASP A 10 3.94 6.37 39.69
CA ASP A 10 4.34 6.19 41.08
C ASP A 10 4.53 4.72 41.42
N ILE A 11 3.60 3.86 40.98
CA ILE A 11 3.68 2.40 41.16
C ILE A 11 4.90 1.82 40.44
N LEU A 12 5.14 2.19 39.18
CA LEU A 12 6.29 1.69 38.41
C LEU A 12 7.63 2.10 39.04
N SER A 13 7.72 3.34 39.50
CA SER A 13 8.89 3.85 40.22
C SER A 13 9.11 3.11 41.54
N ALA A 14 8.02 2.83 42.29
CA ALA A 14 8.08 2.09 43.55
C ALA A 14 8.55 0.64 43.39
N ILE A 15 8.29 -0.01 42.25
CA ILE A 15 8.78 -1.36 41.94
C ILE A 15 10.14 -1.38 41.22
N GLY A 16 10.78 -0.22 41.06
CA GLY A 16 12.12 -0.09 40.46
C GLY A 16 12.16 -0.25 38.93
N GLU A 17 11.02 -0.19 38.25
CA GLU A 17 10.96 -0.25 36.79
C GLU A 17 10.86 1.16 36.20
N SER A 18 11.69 1.44 35.18
CA SER A 18 11.64 2.72 34.48
C SER A 18 10.79 2.63 33.22
N LEU A 19 9.98 3.67 32.96
CA LEU A 19 9.14 3.77 31.76
C LEU A 19 9.92 3.56 30.45
N PRO A 20 11.11 4.19 30.24
CA PRO A 20 11.87 3.97 29.01
C PRO A 20 12.34 2.51 28.85
N ALA A 21 12.73 1.85 29.95
CA ALA A 21 13.16 0.46 29.90
C ALA A 21 12.00 -0.49 29.55
N LEU A 22 10.79 -0.21 30.03
CA LEU A 22 9.60 -1.00 29.71
C LEU A 22 9.13 -0.80 28.27
N VAL A 23 9.08 0.46 27.79
CA VAL A 23 8.61 0.73 26.43
C VAL A 23 9.60 0.23 25.38
N PHE A 24 10.90 0.36 25.63
CA PHE A 24 11.95 -0.16 24.75
C PHE A 24 12.40 -1.58 25.06
N LEU A 25 11.67 -2.30 25.92
CA LEU A 25 11.94 -3.71 26.22
C LEU A 25 12.10 -4.57 24.95
N PRO A 26 11.30 -4.41 23.87
CA PRO A 26 11.48 -5.19 22.64
C PRO A 26 12.85 -4.99 21.97
N LEU A 27 13.46 -3.81 22.11
CA LEU A 27 14.79 -3.53 21.57
C LEU A 27 15.91 -4.00 22.48
N LEU A 28 15.71 -3.90 23.80
CA LEU A 28 16.77 -4.06 24.79
C LEU A 28 17.13 -5.52 25.11
N LYS A 29 16.43 -6.51 24.53
CA LYS A 29 16.65 -7.96 24.73
C LYS A 29 17.12 -8.26 26.17
N ARG A 30 16.29 -7.98 27.17
CA ARG A 30 16.66 -8.27 28.57
C ARG A 30 17.04 -9.76 28.68
N LYS A 31 18.15 -10.05 29.36
CA LYS A 31 18.60 -11.42 29.59
C LYS A 31 17.46 -12.22 30.23
N ARG A 32 17.10 -13.37 29.64
CA ARG A 32 16.15 -14.32 30.25
C ARG A 32 16.62 -14.62 31.67
N VAL A 33 15.84 -14.18 32.65
CA VAL A 33 16.11 -14.52 34.05
C VAL A 33 15.63 -15.96 34.25
N PRO A 34 16.50 -16.92 34.60
CA PRO A 34 16.07 -18.30 34.81
C PRO A 34 15.16 -18.37 36.05
N GLY A 35 13.97 -18.97 35.92
CA GLY A 35 13.23 -19.50 37.07
C GLY A 35 11.91 -18.84 37.48
N PHE A 36 11.30 -17.94 36.70
CA PHE A 36 9.94 -17.45 37.01
C PHE A 36 9.18 -17.13 35.74
N LEU A 37 7.87 -17.44 35.72
CA LEU A 37 6.84 -17.20 34.69
C LEU A 37 7.34 -16.57 33.39
N GLU A 38 7.09 -17.25 32.25
CA GLU A 38 7.40 -16.77 30.89
C GLU A 38 7.33 -15.25 30.82
N GLU A 39 8.37 -14.59 30.29
CA GLU A 39 8.51 -13.12 30.26
C GLU A 39 7.22 -12.40 29.80
N GLU A 40 6.40 -13.07 29.00
CA GLU A 40 5.06 -12.65 28.56
C GLU A 40 4.02 -12.46 29.69
N VAL A 41 4.11 -13.21 30.78
CA VAL A 41 3.24 -13.06 31.96
C VAL A 41 3.67 -11.86 32.80
N ARG A 42 4.98 -11.63 32.93
CA ARG A 42 5.51 -10.48 33.71
C ARG A 42 5.33 -9.17 32.96
N TYR A 43 5.56 -9.17 31.64
CA TYR A 43 5.40 -8.00 30.79
C TYR A 43 4.47 -8.31 29.61
N PRO A 44 3.13 -8.31 29.83
CA PRO A 44 2.18 -8.56 28.76
C PRO A 44 2.36 -7.55 27.63
N LYS A 45 2.59 -8.04 26.41
CA LYS A 45 2.86 -7.22 25.23
C LYS A 45 1.76 -6.19 24.96
N THR A 46 0.50 -6.55 25.23
CA THR A 46 -0.66 -5.66 25.09
C THR A 46 -0.64 -4.49 26.08
N SER A 47 -0.19 -4.74 27.31
CA SER A 47 0.00 -3.71 28.34
C SER A 47 1.15 -2.78 27.97
N LEU A 48 2.27 -3.34 27.48
CA LEU A 48 3.40 -2.53 26.99
C LEU A 48 3.03 -1.65 25.80
N ALA A 49 2.26 -2.16 24.84
CA ALA A 49 1.78 -1.38 23.71
C ALA A 49 0.82 -0.25 24.14
N SER A 50 -0.04 -0.53 25.13
CA SER A 50 -0.90 0.50 25.73
C SER A 50 -0.09 1.56 26.47
N LEU A 51 0.97 1.16 27.18
CA LEU A 51 1.88 2.06 27.86
C LEU A 51 2.65 2.94 26.85
N ALA A 52 3.15 2.35 25.76
CA ALA A 52 3.80 3.09 24.69
C ALA A 52 2.86 4.15 24.07
N HIS A 53 1.59 3.80 23.84
CA HIS A 53 0.57 4.75 23.39
C HIS A 53 0.37 5.90 24.40
N LEU A 54 0.25 5.61 25.70
CA LEU A 54 0.12 6.65 26.73
C LEU A 54 1.35 7.58 26.77
N VAL A 55 2.56 7.03 26.68
CA VAL A 55 3.82 7.82 26.71
C VAL A 55 3.97 8.69 25.47
N PHE A 56 3.81 8.12 24.27
CA PHE A 56 4.14 8.81 23.03
C PHE A 56 2.99 9.61 22.41
N VAL A 57 1.74 9.24 22.68
CA VAL A 57 0.55 9.92 22.13
C VAL A 57 -0.05 10.87 23.16
N HIS A 58 -0.13 10.47 24.42
CA HIS A 58 -0.71 11.27 25.51
C HIS A 58 0.35 11.97 26.38
N HIS A 59 1.64 11.85 26.03
CA HIS A 59 2.74 12.51 26.72
C HIS A 59 2.83 12.18 28.22
N LEU A 60 2.45 10.95 28.60
CA LEU A 60 2.63 10.47 29.97
C LEU A 60 4.11 10.55 30.37
N ALA A 61 4.38 11.30 31.43
CA ALA A 61 5.71 11.43 32.02
C ALA A 61 6.78 11.90 31.01
N ALA A 62 6.40 12.77 30.06
CA ALA A 62 7.30 13.28 29.01
C ALA A 62 8.58 13.91 29.59
N ASP A 63 8.47 14.51 30.76
CA ASP A 63 9.51 15.13 31.58
C ASP A 63 10.48 14.13 32.23
N THR A 64 10.11 12.84 32.34
CA THR A 64 10.98 11.76 32.81
C THR A 64 11.56 10.92 31.67
N PHE A 65 11.04 11.07 30.45
CA PHE A 65 11.51 10.33 29.30
C PHE A 65 12.81 10.96 28.74
N PRO A 66 13.90 10.19 28.56
CA PRO A 66 15.16 10.76 28.10
C PRO A 66 15.03 11.48 26.76
N SER A 67 15.42 12.75 26.73
CA SER A 67 15.43 13.59 25.52
C SER A 67 16.53 13.22 24.52
N VAL A 68 17.48 12.35 24.93
CA VAL A 68 18.64 11.92 24.13
C VAL A 68 18.32 10.87 23.06
N PHE A 69 17.10 10.30 23.06
CA PHE A 69 16.74 9.30 22.06
C PHE A 69 16.46 9.94 20.70
N SER A 70 17.17 9.46 19.67
CA SER A 70 16.88 9.88 18.30
C SER A 70 15.46 9.48 17.90
N PRO A 71 14.78 10.27 17.04
CA PRO A 71 13.46 9.92 16.53
C PRO A 71 13.41 8.54 15.87
N VAL A 72 14.47 8.16 15.14
CA VAL A 72 14.60 6.84 14.49
C VAL A 72 14.68 5.72 15.53
N PHE A 73 15.41 5.92 16.63
CA PHE A 73 15.45 4.95 17.72
C PHE A 73 14.06 4.76 18.35
N CYS A 74 13.36 5.86 18.63
CA CYS A 74 12.00 5.82 19.16
C CYS A 74 11.05 5.09 18.21
N LEU A 75 11.10 5.39 16.90
CA LEU A 75 10.31 4.72 15.88
C LEU A 75 10.56 3.20 15.90
N ARG A 76 11.82 2.78 15.85
CA ARG A 76 12.20 1.36 15.90
C ARG A 76 11.61 0.64 17.11
N GLY A 77 11.65 1.30 18.27
CA GLY A 77 11.10 0.74 19.51
C GLY A 77 9.58 0.60 19.49
N ASN A 78 8.90 1.57 18.89
CA ASN A 78 7.45 1.57 18.82
C ASN A 78 6.88 0.64 17.75
N LEU A 79 7.64 0.29 16.71
CA LEU A 79 7.13 -0.54 15.61
C LEU A 79 6.63 -1.93 16.04
N GLU A 80 7.22 -2.54 17.08
CA GLU A 80 6.73 -3.81 17.64
C GLU A 80 5.34 -3.64 18.30
N HIS A 81 5.16 -2.56 19.04
CA HIS A 81 3.87 -2.21 19.66
C HIS A 81 2.82 -1.86 18.60
N VAL A 82 3.22 -1.12 17.57
CA VAL A 82 2.36 -0.78 16.43
C VAL A 82 1.92 -2.05 15.71
N SER A 83 2.84 -2.97 15.40
CA SER A 83 2.48 -4.24 14.73
C SER A 83 1.47 -5.02 15.57
N LEU A 84 1.68 -5.13 16.88
CA LEU A 84 0.74 -5.81 17.78
C LEU A 84 -0.66 -5.17 17.79
N LEU A 85 -0.74 -3.85 17.71
CA LEU A 85 -2.00 -3.10 17.74
C LEU A 85 -2.72 -3.18 16.38
N LEU A 86 -2.00 -3.07 15.28
CA LEU A 86 -2.55 -3.11 13.91
C LEU A 86 -2.88 -4.53 13.44
N SER A 87 -2.31 -5.57 14.05
CA SER A 87 -2.66 -6.97 13.75
C SER A 87 -4.02 -7.40 14.33
N ARG A 88 -4.75 -6.48 14.98
CA ARG A 88 -6.02 -6.74 15.66
C ARG A 88 -7.19 -6.24 14.81
N THR A 89 -8.41 -6.63 15.19
CA THR A 89 -9.63 -6.24 14.48
C THR A 89 -10.46 -5.22 15.26
N GLU A 90 -10.20 -5.03 16.56
CA GLU A 90 -10.97 -4.10 17.36
C GLU A 90 -10.60 -2.64 17.06
N ASP A 91 -11.59 -1.82 16.69
CA ASP A 91 -11.43 -0.41 16.30
C ASP A 91 -10.56 0.41 17.27
N LEU A 92 -10.77 0.25 18.58
CA LEU A 92 -9.99 0.95 19.60
C LEU A 92 -8.50 0.58 19.58
N ARG A 93 -8.16 -0.67 19.25
CA ARG A 93 -6.76 -1.11 19.14
C ARG A 93 -6.14 -0.60 17.85
N LEU A 94 -6.87 -0.69 16.74
CA LEU A 94 -6.45 -0.14 15.45
C LEU A 94 -6.20 1.36 15.57
N GLN A 95 -7.12 2.11 16.18
CA GLN A 95 -6.95 3.54 16.42
C GLN A 95 -5.68 3.86 17.21
N LYS A 96 -5.43 3.16 18.32
CA LYS A 96 -4.19 3.32 19.11
C LYS A 96 -2.94 3.00 18.29
N GLY A 97 -2.96 1.94 17.49
CA GLY A 97 -1.86 1.56 16.61
C GLY A 97 -1.56 2.64 15.57
N LEU A 98 -2.59 3.17 14.92
CA LEU A 98 -2.48 4.26 13.94
C LEU A 98 -1.93 5.54 14.57
N GLU A 99 -2.46 5.95 15.73
CA GLU A 99 -1.98 7.13 16.46
C GLU A 99 -0.54 6.99 16.92
N LEU A 100 -0.16 5.84 17.47
CA LEU A 100 1.21 5.60 17.92
C LEU A 100 2.18 5.61 16.73
N TYR A 101 1.80 5.02 15.61
CA TYR A 101 2.64 5.00 14.41
C TYR A 101 2.80 6.41 13.83
N GLU A 102 1.69 7.13 13.67
CA GLU A 102 1.67 8.52 13.22
C GLU A 102 2.58 9.42 14.07
N LYS A 103 2.41 9.38 15.40
CA LYS A 103 3.23 10.19 16.32
C LYS A 103 4.71 9.82 16.30
N SER A 104 5.03 8.54 16.09
CA SER A 104 6.41 8.08 15.95
C SER A 104 7.03 8.58 14.64
N LEU A 105 6.28 8.60 13.54
CA LEU A 105 6.74 9.05 12.23
C LEU A 105 6.87 10.57 12.13
N VAL A 106 5.96 11.37 12.72
CA VAL A 106 5.99 12.85 12.62
C VAL A 106 7.32 13.43 13.13
N ARG A 107 7.97 12.77 14.09
CA ARG A 107 9.26 13.20 14.63
C ARG A 107 10.47 12.88 13.74
N VAL A 108 10.29 12.04 12.72
CA VAL A 108 11.33 11.63 11.78
C VAL A 108 11.30 12.58 10.57
N GLU A 109 12.47 13.01 10.11
CA GLU A 109 12.58 13.86 8.93
C GLU A 109 12.19 13.10 7.66
N ASN A 110 11.61 13.79 6.67
CA ASN A 110 11.30 13.17 5.39
C ASN A 110 12.58 12.76 4.67
N ASN A 111 12.53 11.64 3.92
CA ASN A 111 13.69 11.11 3.18
C ASN A 111 14.93 10.79 4.03
N SER A 112 14.75 10.50 5.33
CA SER A 112 15.87 10.26 6.26
C SER A 112 16.03 8.80 6.68
N LEU A 113 15.04 7.94 6.46
CA LEU A 113 15.12 6.52 6.84
C LEU A 113 15.82 5.72 5.74
N PRO A 114 17.02 5.15 6.03
CA PRO A 114 17.81 4.44 5.03
C PRO A 114 17.27 3.04 4.73
N ALA A 115 17.69 2.51 3.58
CA ALA A 115 17.29 1.20 3.08
C ALA A 115 17.61 0.03 4.03
N ASP A 116 18.70 0.12 4.80
CA ASP A 116 19.11 -0.93 5.75
C ASP A 116 18.07 -1.16 6.86
N LEU A 117 17.22 -0.17 7.16
CA LEU A 117 16.14 -0.36 8.13
C LEU A 117 15.07 -1.34 7.63
N LEU A 118 14.95 -1.55 6.32
CA LEU A 118 14.02 -2.53 5.75
C LEU A 118 14.43 -3.98 6.05
N GLU A 119 15.67 -4.23 6.49
CA GLU A 119 16.10 -5.54 6.99
C GLU A 119 15.46 -5.87 8.34
N ILE A 120 15.02 -4.86 9.09
CA ILE A 120 14.28 -5.03 10.32
C ILE A 120 12.84 -5.37 9.96
N LYS A 121 12.42 -6.60 10.26
CA LYS A 121 11.10 -7.17 9.92
C LYS A 121 9.92 -6.22 10.13
N THR A 122 9.91 -5.47 11.23
CA THR A 122 8.79 -4.59 11.57
C THR A 122 8.60 -3.42 10.61
N PHE A 123 9.64 -2.96 9.91
CA PHE A 123 9.50 -1.97 8.84
C PHE A 123 8.75 -2.52 7.62
N LEU A 124 8.62 -3.84 7.48
CA LEU A 124 7.84 -4.48 6.43
C LEU A 124 6.50 -5.02 6.94
N THR A 125 6.42 -5.56 8.16
CA THR A 125 5.17 -6.12 8.70
C THR A 125 4.17 -5.05 9.10
N VAL A 126 4.61 -3.93 9.68
CA VAL A 126 3.70 -2.83 10.03
C VAL A 126 2.97 -2.28 8.80
N PRO A 127 3.64 -1.97 7.68
CA PRO A 127 2.92 -1.59 6.46
C PRO A 127 1.99 -2.67 5.89
N GLN A 128 2.31 -3.96 6.03
CA GLN A 128 1.40 -5.05 5.64
C GLN A 128 0.12 -5.06 6.49
N ASP A 129 0.25 -4.92 7.80
CA ASP A 129 -0.91 -4.84 8.69
C ASP A 129 -1.71 -3.55 8.41
N LEU A 130 -1.03 -2.46 8.07
CA LEU A 130 -1.67 -1.22 7.66
C LEU A 130 -2.47 -1.36 6.35
N ILE A 131 -1.96 -2.12 5.37
CA ILE A 131 -2.70 -2.47 4.15
C ILE A 131 -4.00 -3.22 4.48
N LYS A 132 -3.97 -4.17 5.43
CA LYS A 132 -5.19 -4.85 5.89
C LYS A 132 -6.17 -3.87 6.52
N VAL A 133 -5.69 -2.92 7.33
CA VAL A 133 -6.54 -1.87 7.90
C VAL A 133 -7.16 -1.03 6.79
N MET A 134 -6.39 -0.60 5.80
CA MET A 134 -6.85 0.22 4.68
C MET A 134 -7.88 -0.45 3.78
N THR A 135 -7.89 -1.79 3.71
CA THR A 135 -8.68 -2.54 2.72
C THR A 135 -9.85 -3.32 3.34
N ILE A 136 -9.68 -3.82 4.57
CA ILE A 136 -10.61 -4.78 5.20
C ILE A 136 -11.32 -4.18 6.43
N CYS A 137 -10.76 -3.15 7.06
CA CYS A 137 -11.40 -2.54 8.24
C CYS A 137 -12.80 -2.00 7.87
N PRO A 138 -13.87 -2.33 8.62
CA PRO A 138 -15.22 -1.87 8.29
C PRO A 138 -15.38 -0.35 8.44
N THR A 139 -14.60 0.25 9.34
CA THR A 139 -14.71 1.67 9.69
C THR A 139 -13.94 2.55 8.71
N ASP A 140 -14.68 3.33 7.92
CA ASP A 140 -14.12 4.21 6.89
C ASP A 140 -13.12 5.24 7.42
N VAL A 141 -13.40 5.80 8.60
CA VAL A 141 -12.52 6.75 9.29
C VAL A 141 -11.14 6.12 9.55
N LEU A 142 -11.11 4.84 9.96
CA LEU A 142 -9.87 4.12 10.22
C LEU A 142 -9.15 3.74 8.92
N ARG A 143 -9.87 3.34 7.87
CA ARG A 143 -9.28 3.11 6.54
C ARG A 143 -8.60 4.36 6.01
N THR A 144 -9.30 5.50 6.04
CA THR A 144 -8.81 6.80 5.59
C THR A 144 -7.61 7.26 6.40
N LYS A 145 -7.64 7.10 7.72
CA LYS A 145 -6.48 7.39 8.57
C LYS A 145 -5.31 6.46 8.26
N GLY A 146 -5.59 5.18 8.03
CA GLY A 146 -4.59 4.18 7.64
C GLY A 146 -3.83 4.57 6.39
N LEU A 147 -4.53 5.01 5.35
CA LEU A 147 -3.92 5.49 4.10
C LEU A 147 -3.02 6.70 4.32
N LYS A 148 -3.44 7.66 5.16
CA LYS A 148 -2.62 8.84 5.50
C LYS A 148 -1.33 8.45 6.22
N VAL A 149 -1.43 7.56 7.20
CA VAL A 149 -0.26 7.06 7.95
C VAL A 149 0.66 6.23 7.05
N PHE A 150 0.09 5.47 6.11
CA PHE A 150 0.85 4.70 5.13
C PHE A 150 1.68 5.63 4.23
N GLN A 151 1.07 6.68 3.67
CA GLN A 151 1.81 7.69 2.91
C GLN A 151 2.87 8.38 3.76
N LEU A 152 2.53 8.77 4.99
CA LEU A 152 3.49 9.38 5.91
C LEU A 152 4.71 8.47 6.13
N SER A 153 4.52 7.16 6.21
CA SER A 153 5.61 6.20 6.34
C SER A 153 6.50 6.14 5.09
N ILE A 154 5.89 6.18 3.89
CA ILE A 154 6.61 6.23 2.62
C ILE A 154 7.46 7.50 2.54
N ASP A 155 6.91 8.64 2.96
CA ASP A 155 7.58 9.95 2.91
C ASP A 155 8.85 10.01 3.78
N LYS A 156 8.95 9.16 4.81
CA LYS A 156 10.13 9.10 5.69
C LYS A 156 11.29 8.32 5.08
N PHE A 157 11.03 7.36 4.20
CA PHE A 157 12.07 6.58 3.53
C PHE A 157 12.88 7.44 2.56
N ASP A 158 14.20 7.23 2.52
CA ASP A 158 15.04 7.80 1.46
C ASP A 158 14.72 7.19 0.08
N THR A 159 15.41 7.63 -0.97
CA THR A 159 15.09 7.21 -2.35
C THR A 159 15.35 5.72 -2.58
N GLU A 160 16.42 5.17 -2.01
CA GLU A 160 16.75 3.75 -2.10
C GLU A 160 15.72 2.89 -1.36
N ALA A 161 15.39 3.28 -0.13
CA ALA A 161 14.41 2.62 0.71
C ALA A 161 13.04 2.62 0.04
N LYS A 162 12.59 3.76 -0.51
CA LYS A 162 11.34 3.82 -1.29
C LYS A 162 11.36 2.84 -2.46
N TYR A 163 12.44 2.80 -3.23
CA TYR A 163 12.56 1.88 -4.37
C TYR A 163 12.42 0.42 -3.94
N ARG A 164 13.21 -0.02 -2.94
CA ARG A 164 13.15 -1.39 -2.41
C ARG A 164 11.78 -1.71 -1.80
N PHE A 165 11.18 -0.74 -1.13
CA PHE A 165 9.87 -0.87 -0.51
C PHE A 165 8.76 -1.01 -1.55
N PHE A 166 8.77 -0.23 -2.64
CA PHE A 166 7.80 -0.38 -3.72
C PHE A 166 7.95 -1.73 -4.45
N GLN A 167 9.19 -2.19 -4.70
CA GLN A 167 9.42 -3.52 -5.25
C GLN A 167 8.86 -4.63 -4.35
N TYR A 168 9.03 -4.47 -3.03
CA TYR A 168 8.49 -5.38 -2.04
C TYR A 168 6.96 -5.39 -2.07
N LEU A 169 6.32 -4.21 -2.00
CA LEU A 169 4.88 -4.08 -1.93
C LEU A 169 4.17 -4.57 -3.21
N LEU A 170 4.69 -4.24 -4.40
CA LEU A 170 4.15 -4.75 -5.66
C LEU A 170 4.29 -6.27 -5.81
N ARG A 171 5.17 -6.91 -5.04
CA ARG A 171 5.31 -8.37 -5.04
C ARG A 171 4.32 -9.06 -4.09
N ILE A 172 4.00 -8.42 -2.97
CA ILE A 172 3.20 -9.04 -1.89
C ILE A 172 1.74 -8.60 -1.87
N SER A 173 1.42 -7.46 -2.49
CA SER A 173 0.05 -6.99 -2.60
C SER A 173 -0.71 -7.83 -3.62
N ASN A 174 -2.01 -8.01 -3.37
CA ASN A 174 -2.96 -8.59 -4.31
C ASN A 174 -4.25 -7.75 -4.37
N HIS A 175 -4.13 -6.46 -4.03
CA HIS A 175 -5.24 -5.53 -4.02
C HIS A 175 -4.99 -4.42 -5.04
N SER A 176 -5.76 -4.44 -6.14
CA SER A 176 -5.63 -3.52 -7.28
C SER A 176 -5.50 -2.05 -6.86
N GLY A 177 -6.38 -1.55 -5.98
CA GLY A 177 -6.31 -0.17 -5.50
C GLY A 177 -5.04 0.17 -4.70
N VAL A 178 -4.44 -0.79 -3.97
CA VAL A 178 -3.19 -0.57 -3.22
C VAL A 178 -2.02 -0.55 -4.19
N GLU A 179 -2.01 -1.46 -5.16
CA GLU A 179 -0.99 -1.49 -6.21
C GLU A 179 -1.04 -0.23 -7.07
N GLY A 180 -2.23 0.22 -7.46
CA GLY A 180 -2.43 1.52 -8.10
C GLY A 180 -1.86 2.66 -7.26
N TYR A 181 -2.16 2.70 -5.97
CA TYR A 181 -1.59 3.72 -5.08
C TYR A 181 -0.05 3.70 -5.01
N ILE A 182 0.56 2.52 -5.03
CA ILE A 182 2.01 2.35 -5.08
C ILE A 182 2.55 2.85 -6.42
N ILE A 183 1.90 2.53 -7.55
CA ILE A 183 2.30 2.99 -8.89
C ILE A 183 2.25 4.52 -8.98
N GLN A 184 1.22 5.15 -8.42
CA GLN A 184 1.14 6.61 -8.33
C GLN A 184 2.29 7.20 -7.48
N ASN A 185 2.71 6.52 -6.41
CA ASN A 185 3.90 6.91 -5.65
C ASN A 185 5.20 6.75 -6.46
N ILE A 186 5.33 5.69 -7.25
CA ILE A 186 6.46 5.48 -8.17
C ILE A 186 6.53 6.62 -9.18
N LYS A 187 5.41 6.98 -9.80
CA LYS A 187 5.29 8.14 -10.71
C LYS A 187 5.78 9.43 -10.06
N ASN A 188 5.40 9.69 -8.80
CA ASN A 188 5.85 10.88 -8.07
C ASN A 188 7.36 10.89 -7.82
N GLN A 189 7.97 9.73 -7.54
CA GLN A 189 9.41 9.63 -7.39
C GLN A 189 10.16 9.82 -8.71
N ILE A 190 9.62 9.30 -9.82
CA ILE A 190 10.16 9.54 -11.17
C ILE A 190 10.08 11.03 -11.51
N ASP A 191 8.92 11.67 -11.30
CA ASP A 191 8.75 13.10 -11.56
C ASP A 191 9.75 13.95 -10.78
N SER A 192 9.92 13.62 -9.49
CA SER A 192 10.90 14.27 -8.63
C SER A 192 12.33 14.07 -9.15
N ALA A 193 12.69 12.85 -9.56
CA ALA A 193 14.03 12.54 -10.05
C ALA A 193 14.35 13.28 -11.37
N LEU A 194 13.35 13.47 -12.24
CA LEU A 194 13.49 14.20 -13.51
C LEU A 194 13.63 15.73 -13.33
N GLN A 195 13.49 16.27 -12.11
CA GLN A 195 13.80 17.67 -11.86
C GLN A 195 15.33 17.90 -11.85
N PRO A 196 15.84 19.02 -12.40
CA PRO A 196 17.28 19.23 -12.59
C PRO A 196 18.14 19.14 -11.32
N ASP A 197 17.58 19.51 -10.17
CA ASP A 197 18.21 19.60 -8.86
C ASP A 197 18.05 18.34 -7.98
N LYS A 198 17.23 17.38 -8.42
CA LYS A 198 16.80 16.22 -7.59
C LYS A 198 17.08 14.88 -8.23
N LYS A 199 18.06 14.83 -9.13
CA LYS A 199 18.48 13.60 -9.81
C LYS A 199 18.78 12.51 -8.80
N ASN A 200 18.26 11.33 -9.06
CA ASN A 200 18.47 10.16 -8.21
C ASN A 200 18.49 8.90 -9.05
N ILE A 201 19.48 8.05 -8.80
CA ILE A 201 19.77 6.86 -9.60
C ILE A 201 18.65 5.82 -9.56
N TRP A 202 17.89 5.72 -8.45
CA TRP A 202 16.91 4.64 -8.24
C TRP A 202 15.63 4.78 -9.08
N PHE A 203 15.29 5.99 -9.51
CA PHE A 203 14.08 6.27 -10.28
C PHE A 203 14.41 6.83 -11.67
N GLN A 204 15.59 6.48 -12.20
CA GLN A 204 16.07 6.82 -13.54
C GLN A 204 16.83 5.65 -14.17
N GLY A 205 16.96 5.68 -15.49
CA GLY A 205 17.75 4.74 -16.28
C GLY A 205 17.59 3.27 -15.91
N THR A 206 18.70 2.55 -15.85
CA THR A 206 18.72 1.08 -15.70
C THR A 206 18.16 0.58 -14.37
N HIS A 207 18.30 1.33 -13.27
CA HIS A 207 17.76 0.94 -11.97
C HIS A 207 16.24 1.03 -11.93
N LEU A 208 15.63 1.94 -12.70
CA LEU A 208 14.18 2.06 -12.78
C LEU A 208 13.53 0.86 -13.49
N MET A 209 14.22 0.24 -14.46
CA MET A 209 13.62 -0.78 -15.35
C MET A 209 13.05 -2.01 -14.62
N PRO A 210 13.74 -2.65 -13.64
CA PRO A 210 13.17 -3.74 -12.88
C PRO A 210 11.86 -3.39 -12.16
N LEU A 211 11.71 -2.13 -11.73
CA LEU A 211 10.49 -1.65 -11.11
C LEU A 211 9.37 -1.45 -12.15
N LEU A 212 9.66 -0.81 -13.29
CA LEU A 212 8.68 -0.64 -14.36
C LEU A 212 8.19 -1.97 -14.95
N ARG A 213 9.05 -2.99 -15.05
CA ARG A 213 8.64 -4.33 -15.49
C ARG A 213 7.62 -4.99 -14.55
N LYS A 214 7.59 -4.61 -13.27
CA LYS A 214 6.55 -5.06 -12.31
C LYS A 214 5.25 -4.26 -12.45
N VAL A 215 5.36 -3.00 -12.86
CA VAL A 215 4.20 -2.14 -13.09
C VAL A 215 3.50 -2.53 -14.39
N PHE A 216 4.25 -2.61 -15.49
CA PHE A 216 3.78 -2.97 -16.82
C PHE A 216 3.74 -4.48 -17.01
N SER A 217 2.94 -5.15 -16.19
CA SER A 217 2.66 -6.57 -16.28
C SER A 217 1.22 -6.85 -15.93
N LEU A 218 0.57 -7.73 -16.70
CA LEU A 218 -0.74 -8.26 -16.39
C LEU A 218 -0.58 -9.58 -15.63
N PRO A 219 -1.22 -9.76 -14.45
CA PRO A 219 -1.09 -10.97 -13.62
C PRO A 219 -1.31 -12.27 -14.40
N ASP A 220 -2.36 -12.31 -15.24
CA ASP A 220 -2.76 -13.48 -16.02
C ASP A 220 -2.68 -13.20 -17.53
N GLY A 221 -1.81 -12.26 -17.94
CA GLY A 221 -1.71 -11.85 -19.34
C GLY A 221 -3.05 -11.36 -19.89
N PRO A 222 -3.43 -11.74 -21.13
CA PRO A 222 -4.72 -11.37 -21.73
C PRO A 222 -5.97 -11.83 -20.95
N GLU A 223 -5.86 -12.85 -20.10
CA GLU A 223 -6.99 -13.40 -19.34
C GLU A 223 -7.24 -12.67 -18.01
N THR A 224 -6.41 -11.67 -17.70
CA THR A 224 -6.56 -10.85 -16.48
C THR A 224 -7.96 -10.27 -16.39
N ASN A 225 -8.61 -10.43 -15.22
CA ASN A 225 -9.90 -9.78 -14.94
C ASN A 225 -9.73 -8.26 -14.86
N LEU A 226 -9.96 -7.57 -15.98
CA LEU A 226 -9.72 -6.13 -16.11
C LEU A 226 -10.60 -5.27 -15.18
N LEU A 227 -11.79 -5.74 -14.79
CA LEU A 227 -12.63 -5.03 -13.83
C LEU A 227 -12.06 -5.11 -12.41
N GLN A 228 -11.58 -6.30 -12.00
CA GLN A 228 -10.95 -6.48 -10.70
C GLN A 228 -9.62 -5.71 -10.59
N TYR A 229 -8.86 -5.65 -11.69
CA TYR A 229 -7.55 -5.00 -11.74
C TYR A 229 -7.59 -3.57 -12.31
N MET A 230 -8.76 -2.93 -12.40
CA MET A 230 -8.89 -1.64 -13.11
C MET A 230 -8.00 -0.54 -12.51
N ASP A 231 -7.95 -0.42 -11.19
CA ASP A 231 -7.15 0.62 -10.52
C ASP A 231 -5.65 0.48 -10.85
N ARG A 232 -5.12 -0.75 -10.77
CA ARG A 232 -3.73 -1.05 -11.14
C ARG A 232 -3.48 -0.78 -12.62
N VAL A 233 -4.34 -1.27 -13.51
CA VAL A 233 -4.17 -1.14 -14.97
C VAL A 233 -4.22 0.33 -15.38
N MET A 234 -5.20 1.09 -14.90
CA MET A 234 -5.34 2.51 -15.20
C MET A 234 -4.15 3.31 -14.69
N GLU A 235 -3.67 3.03 -13.47
CA GLU A 235 -2.52 3.77 -12.95
C GLU A 235 -1.20 3.39 -13.64
N SER A 236 -1.08 2.15 -14.10
CA SER A 236 0.01 1.72 -14.99
C SER A 236 -0.04 2.49 -16.32
N LEU A 237 -1.19 2.54 -16.98
CA LEU A 237 -1.35 3.31 -18.22
C LEU A 237 -1.08 4.80 -18.01
N ASN A 238 -1.55 5.39 -16.90
CA ASN A 238 -1.27 6.78 -16.55
C ASN A 238 0.23 7.03 -16.35
N LEU A 239 0.96 6.10 -15.71
CA LEU A 239 2.41 6.18 -15.59
C LEU A 239 3.07 6.10 -16.97
N LEU A 240 2.70 5.15 -17.82
CA LEU A 240 3.28 5.02 -19.16
C LEU A 240 3.04 6.28 -20.00
N ARG A 241 1.79 6.78 -19.99
CA ARG A 241 1.42 8.05 -20.62
C ARG A 241 2.27 9.20 -20.12
N TYR A 242 2.48 9.30 -18.80
CA TYR A 242 3.34 10.33 -18.22
C TYR A 242 4.77 10.21 -18.74
N LEU A 243 5.36 9.00 -18.74
CA LEU A 243 6.72 8.76 -19.20
C LEU A 243 6.92 9.17 -20.66
N VAL A 244 6.03 8.73 -21.56
CA VAL A 244 6.13 9.06 -23.00
C VAL A 244 5.91 10.55 -23.28
N ILE A 245 5.19 11.28 -22.42
CA ILE A 245 5.03 12.74 -22.56
C ILE A 245 6.25 13.48 -22.01
N ARG A 246 6.66 13.13 -20.79
CA ARG A 246 7.63 13.89 -20.00
C ARG A 246 9.07 13.68 -20.45
N ASP A 247 9.47 12.42 -20.66
CA ASP A 247 10.82 12.05 -21.06
C ASP A 247 10.93 12.11 -22.58
N LYS A 248 11.82 12.94 -23.12
CA LYS A 248 11.99 13.07 -24.57
C LYS A 248 12.82 11.92 -25.11
N VAL A 249 12.54 11.47 -26.33
CA VAL A 249 13.31 10.41 -27.01
C VAL A 249 14.81 10.71 -27.04
N THR A 250 15.17 11.97 -27.29
CA THR A 250 16.56 12.43 -27.37
C THR A 250 17.28 12.45 -26.02
N GLU A 251 16.54 12.55 -24.91
CA GLU A 251 17.11 12.61 -23.56
C GLU A 251 17.09 11.22 -22.91
N ASN A 252 15.94 10.53 -22.98
CA ASN A 252 15.69 9.17 -22.50
C ASN A 252 16.24 8.92 -21.08
N GLN A 253 16.01 9.86 -20.17
CA GLN A 253 16.55 9.84 -18.81
C GLN A 253 15.99 8.67 -17.99
N THR A 254 14.76 8.28 -18.27
CA THR A 254 14.10 7.14 -17.62
C THR A 254 14.50 5.81 -18.24
N GLY A 255 14.95 5.80 -19.51
CA GLY A 255 15.19 4.57 -20.28
C GLY A 255 13.93 3.99 -20.92
N VAL A 256 12.77 4.63 -20.77
CA VAL A 256 11.48 4.13 -21.28
C VAL A 256 11.51 3.90 -22.80
N TRP A 257 12.14 4.80 -23.56
CA TRP A 257 12.17 4.70 -25.03
C TRP A 257 12.98 3.50 -25.50
N THR A 258 14.02 3.11 -24.76
CA THR A 258 14.82 1.92 -25.07
C THR A 258 14.07 0.62 -24.81
N GLU A 259 13.17 0.60 -23.82
CA GLU A 259 12.44 -0.61 -23.42
C GLU A 259 10.99 -0.61 -23.91
N LEU A 260 10.55 0.42 -24.66
CA LEU A 260 9.15 0.58 -25.07
C LEU A 260 8.64 -0.64 -25.85
N TYR A 261 9.43 -1.16 -26.79
CA TYR A 261 9.07 -2.36 -27.55
C TYR A 261 8.79 -3.58 -26.65
N LYS A 262 9.53 -3.70 -25.53
CA LYS A 262 9.27 -4.78 -24.55
C LYS A 262 7.99 -4.53 -23.78
N ILE A 263 7.74 -3.27 -23.37
CA ILE A 263 6.50 -2.88 -22.68
C ILE A 263 5.30 -3.14 -23.61
N GLU A 264 5.43 -2.85 -24.91
CA GLU A 264 4.40 -3.16 -25.89
C GLU A 264 4.10 -4.65 -25.94
N ASP A 265 5.13 -5.49 -26.04
CA ASP A 265 4.98 -6.94 -26.14
C ASP A 265 4.47 -7.59 -24.84
N THR A 266 4.91 -7.12 -23.67
CA THR A 266 4.57 -7.76 -22.39
C THR A 266 3.33 -7.18 -21.71
N PHE A 267 2.90 -5.98 -22.11
CA PHE A 267 1.79 -5.27 -21.44
C PHE A 267 0.74 -4.76 -22.42
N MET A 268 1.10 -3.90 -23.39
CA MET A 268 0.11 -3.20 -24.22
C MET A 268 -0.64 -4.14 -25.18
N LYS A 269 0.08 -4.99 -25.90
CA LYS A 269 -0.52 -5.99 -26.81
C LYS A 269 -1.38 -7.00 -26.04
N PRO A 270 -0.90 -7.63 -24.95
CA PRO A 270 -1.75 -8.46 -24.09
C PRO A 270 -3.00 -7.75 -23.57
N LEU A 271 -2.88 -6.47 -23.15
CA LEU A 271 -4.00 -5.67 -22.67
C LEU A 271 -5.06 -5.46 -23.76
N ARG A 272 -4.64 -5.17 -24.99
CA ARG A 272 -5.54 -5.06 -26.16
C ARG A 272 -6.30 -6.36 -26.41
N VAL A 273 -5.61 -7.50 -26.35
CA VAL A 273 -6.25 -8.81 -26.50
C VAL A 273 -7.27 -9.03 -25.39
N GLY A 274 -6.90 -8.75 -24.13
CA GLY A 274 -7.79 -8.89 -22.98
C GLY A 274 -9.02 -7.96 -23.05
N LEU A 275 -8.86 -6.72 -23.53
CA LEU A 275 -9.96 -5.79 -23.78
C LEU A 275 -10.93 -6.32 -24.83
N ASN A 276 -10.42 -6.79 -25.96
CA ASN A 276 -11.25 -7.35 -27.03
C ASN A 276 -12.03 -8.60 -26.58
N MET A 277 -11.35 -9.50 -25.85
CA MET A 277 -11.98 -10.70 -25.30
C MET A 277 -13.06 -10.34 -24.27
N SER A 278 -12.75 -9.43 -23.34
CA SER A 278 -13.68 -8.99 -22.30
C SER A 278 -14.89 -8.28 -22.91
N ARG A 279 -14.68 -7.36 -23.85
CA ARG A 279 -15.76 -6.66 -24.55
C ARG A 279 -16.69 -7.65 -25.25
N ALA A 280 -16.16 -8.54 -26.07
CA ALA A 280 -16.96 -9.53 -26.80
C ALA A 280 -17.78 -10.45 -25.87
N HIS A 281 -17.22 -10.81 -24.71
CA HIS A 281 -17.94 -11.56 -23.68
C HIS A 281 -19.12 -10.77 -23.10
N TYR A 282 -18.87 -9.54 -22.65
CA TYR A 282 -19.89 -8.72 -21.99
C TYR A 282 -20.96 -8.20 -22.96
N GLU A 283 -20.62 -7.92 -24.21
CA GLU A 283 -21.59 -7.57 -25.27
C GLU A 283 -22.52 -8.74 -25.59
N ARG A 284 -21.99 -9.97 -25.66
CA ARG A 284 -22.79 -11.17 -25.85
C ARG A 284 -23.74 -11.40 -24.67
N GLU A 285 -23.23 -11.29 -23.44
CA GLU A 285 -24.04 -11.44 -22.22
C GLU A 285 -25.16 -10.38 -22.16
N LEU A 286 -24.87 -9.15 -22.60
CA LEU A 286 -25.85 -8.07 -22.69
C LEU A 286 -26.96 -8.38 -23.71
N GLN A 287 -26.59 -8.94 -24.86
CA GLN A 287 -27.56 -9.35 -25.88
C GLN A 287 -28.44 -10.51 -25.41
N ASP A 288 -27.83 -11.55 -24.82
CA ASP A 288 -28.55 -12.71 -24.28
C ASP A 288 -29.54 -12.30 -23.16
N THR A 289 -29.13 -11.34 -22.32
CA THR A 289 -29.98 -10.78 -21.25
C THR A 289 -31.16 -10.00 -21.82
N LYS A 290 -30.95 -9.17 -22.85
CA LYS A 290 -32.02 -8.39 -23.51
C LYS A 290 -33.01 -9.28 -24.27
N GLU A 291 -32.54 -10.37 -24.86
CA GLU A 291 -33.37 -11.32 -25.62
C GLU A 291 -34.08 -12.35 -24.73
N GLY A 292 -33.89 -12.30 -23.41
CA GLY A 292 -34.50 -13.26 -22.47
C GLY A 292 -33.98 -14.69 -22.63
N LYS A 293 -32.87 -14.89 -23.35
CA LYS A 293 -32.22 -16.18 -23.56
C LYS A 293 -31.41 -16.56 -22.32
N LYS A 294 -32.08 -16.87 -21.22
CA LYS A 294 -31.39 -17.42 -20.04
C LYS A 294 -30.83 -18.80 -20.38
N LYS A 295 -29.52 -18.90 -20.62
CA LYS A 295 -28.83 -20.18 -20.57
C LYS A 295 -28.92 -20.70 -19.15
N ALA A 296 -29.76 -21.71 -18.93
CA ALA A 296 -29.70 -22.54 -17.74
C ALA A 296 -28.43 -23.40 -17.81
N LYS A 297 -27.26 -22.84 -17.48
CA LYS A 297 -26.09 -23.61 -17.05
C LYS A 297 -24.98 -22.71 -16.50
N ASP A 298 -24.56 -23.10 -15.29
CA ASP A 298 -23.40 -22.70 -14.50
C ASP A 298 -23.22 -21.22 -14.14
N GLY A 299 -23.38 -20.94 -12.85
CA GLY A 299 -22.77 -19.81 -12.15
C GLY A 299 -22.98 -18.45 -12.80
N SER A 300 -24.11 -17.81 -12.50
CA SER A 300 -24.19 -16.34 -12.64
C SER A 300 -22.97 -15.74 -11.93
N VAL A 301 -22.01 -15.23 -12.72
CA VAL A 301 -20.83 -14.51 -12.22
C VAL A 301 -21.23 -13.26 -11.41
N LEU A 302 -22.52 -12.88 -11.48
CA LEU A 302 -23.12 -11.77 -10.74
C LEU A 302 -23.75 -12.18 -9.40
N SER A 303 -23.74 -13.45 -9.00
CA SER A 303 -24.04 -13.81 -7.61
C SER A 303 -22.80 -13.54 -6.75
N VAL A 304 -22.63 -12.29 -6.34
CA VAL A 304 -21.58 -11.89 -5.41
C VAL A 304 -22.04 -12.26 -4.00
N SER A 305 -21.26 -13.05 -3.29
CA SER A 305 -21.43 -13.30 -1.86
C SER A 305 -20.44 -12.44 -1.09
N VAL A 306 -20.95 -11.55 -0.23
CA VAL A 306 -20.13 -10.76 0.70
C VAL A 306 -20.39 -11.30 2.09
N GLY A 307 -19.36 -11.82 2.76
CA GLY A 307 -19.47 -12.27 4.16
C GLY A 307 -20.39 -13.48 4.41
N GLY A 308 -20.66 -14.32 3.40
CA GLY A 308 -21.51 -15.51 3.55
C GLY A 308 -23.01 -15.25 3.37
N GLU A 309 -23.42 -14.00 3.17
CA GLU A 309 -24.80 -13.65 2.80
C GLU A 309 -24.95 -13.63 1.27
N LYS A 310 -26.00 -14.30 0.77
CA LYS A 310 -26.38 -14.21 -0.65
C LYS A 310 -27.04 -12.87 -0.89
N LEU A 311 -26.40 -12.02 -1.71
CA LEU A 311 -27.03 -10.79 -2.17
C LEU A 311 -28.38 -11.10 -2.86
N PRO A 312 -29.38 -10.20 -2.74
CA PRO A 312 -30.66 -10.36 -3.41
C PRO A 312 -30.47 -10.57 -4.91
N GLN A 313 -31.32 -11.40 -5.53
CA GLN A 313 -31.24 -11.65 -6.97
C GLN A 313 -31.41 -10.33 -7.72
N MET A 314 -30.40 -9.96 -8.52
CA MET A 314 -30.43 -8.75 -9.33
C MET A 314 -31.60 -8.79 -10.31
N THR A 315 -32.30 -7.66 -10.43
CA THR A 315 -33.31 -7.50 -11.48
C THR A 315 -32.64 -7.49 -12.86
N PRO A 316 -33.34 -7.90 -13.94
CA PRO A 316 -32.78 -7.87 -15.30
C PRO A 316 -32.24 -6.48 -15.69
N ASP A 317 -32.94 -5.41 -15.31
CA ASP A 317 -32.50 -4.03 -15.57
C ASP A 317 -31.19 -3.69 -14.83
N SER A 318 -31.07 -4.14 -13.57
CA SER A 318 -29.83 -3.96 -12.80
C SER A 318 -28.67 -4.73 -13.42
N GLN A 319 -28.92 -5.92 -13.97
CA GLN A 319 -27.93 -6.73 -14.66
C GLN A 319 -27.47 -6.05 -15.95
N ILE A 320 -28.41 -5.53 -16.75
CA ILE A 320 -28.11 -4.75 -17.97
C ILE A 320 -27.25 -3.53 -17.62
N GLN A 321 -27.61 -2.80 -16.56
CA GLN A 321 -26.85 -1.62 -16.13
C GLN A 321 -25.42 -1.99 -15.68
N ALA A 322 -25.25 -3.09 -14.95
CA ALA A 322 -23.92 -3.57 -14.54
C ALA A 322 -23.05 -3.96 -15.75
N LEU A 323 -23.63 -4.64 -16.75
CA LEU A 323 -22.92 -4.97 -17.99
C LEU A 323 -22.50 -3.71 -18.76
N HIS A 324 -23.39 -2.71 -18.86
CA HIS A 324 -23.03 -1.42 -19.45
C HIS A 324 -21.90 -0.73 -18.68
N SER A 325 -21.91 -0.74 -17.35
CA SER A 325 -20.83 -0.18 -16.54
C SER A 325 -19.48 -0.86 -16.79
N ALA A 326 -19.48 -2.18 -17.01
CA ALA A 326 -18.27 -2.91 -17.36
C ALA A 326 -17.74 -2.50 -18.73
N LEU A 327 -18.62 -2.39 -19.73
CA LEU A 327 -18.24 -1.95 -21.08
C LEU A 327 -17.64 -0.54 -21.08
N TYR A 328 -18.24 0.41 -20.37
CA TYR A 328 -17.68 1.76 -20.23
C TYR A 328 -16.30 1.76 -19.57
N THR A 329 -16.06 0.83 -18.65
CA THR A 329 -14.74 0.67 -18.03
C THR A 329 -13.71 0.20 -19.05
N PHE A 330 -14.06 -0.75 -19.91
CA PHE A 330 -13.17 -1.20 -20.99
C PHE A 330 -12.89 -0.09 -22.00
N ASP A 331 -13.90 0.70 -22.38
CA ASP A 331 -13.73 1.84 -23.29
C ASP A 331 -12.80 2.91 -22.71
N MET A 332 -12.89 3.17 -21.40
CA MET A 332 -11.99 4.08 -20.70
C MET A 332 -10.53 3.59 -20.74
N ILE A 333 -10.30 2.30 -20.46
CA ILE A 333 -8.96 1.71 -20.51
C ILE A 333 -8.41 1.78 -21.94
N GLU A 334 -9.21 1.39 -22.94
CA GLU A 334 -8.81 1.41 -24.34
C GLU A 334 -8.48 2.82 -24.83
N SER A 335 -9.28 3.83 -24.45
CA SER A 335 -9.04 5.23 -24.81
C SER A 335 -7.66 5.71 -24.35
N VAL A 336 -7.24 5.36 -23.13
CA VAL A 336 -5.91 5.71 -22.63
C VAL A 336 -4.81 4.93 -23.36
N LEU A 337 -5.04 3.63 -23.62
CA LEU A 337 -4.09 2.79 -24.34
C LEU A 337 -3.82 3.32 -25.76
N VAL A 338 -4.88 3.59 -26.54
CA VAL A 338 -4.77 4.15 -27.89
C VAL A 338 -4.04 5.49 -27.85
N ARG A 339 -4.34 6.35 -26.86
CA ARG A 339 -3.66 7.64 -26.73
C ARG A 339 -2.16 7.49 -26.47
N ILE A 340 -1.73 6.47 -25.75
CA ILE A 340 -0.30 6.20 -25.53
C ILE A 340 0.38 5.80 -26.83
N GLU A 341 -0.27 4.95 -27.64
CA GLU A 341 0.26 4.52 -28.94
C GLU A 341 0.42 5.69 -29.90
N GLU A 342 -0.59 6.57 -30.01
CA GLU A 342 -0.49 7.80 -30.80
C GLU A 342 0.70 8.67 -30.37
N LEU A 343 0.96 8.78 -29.06
CA LEU A 343 2.06 9.57 -28.52
C LEU A 343 3.44 8.94 -28.77
N ALA A 344 3.50 7.61 -28.85
CA ALA A 344 4.70 6.87 -29.19
C ALA A 344 5.03 7.00 -30.67
N GLU A 345 4.05 6.78 -31.57
CA GLU A 345 4.25 6.83 -33.02
C GLU A 345 4.69 8.21 -33.53
N VAL A 346 4.09 9.29 -33.01
CA VAL A 346 4.45 10.67 -33.42
C VAL A 346 5.91 11.01 -33.15
N LYS A 347 6.54 10.30 -32.21
CA LYS A 347 7.92 10.56 -31.79
C LYS A 347 8.97 9.70 -32.49
N ASP A 348 8.56 8.64 -33.19
CA ASP A 348 9.44 7.84 -34.07
C ASP A 348 9.59 8.47 -35.47
N GLY A 349 8.72 9.41 -35.84
CA GLY A 349 8.71 10.10 -37.14
C GLY A 349 9.51 11.40 -37.23
N VAL A 350 10.32 11.75 -36.21
CA VAL A 350 11.14 12.98 -36.16
C VAL A 350 12.62 12.67 -36.03
#